data_AF-A0A9E5YZA2-F1
#
_entry.id   AF-A0A9E5YZA2-F1
#
_cell.length_a   1.000
_cell.length_b   1.000
_cell.length_c   1.000
_cell.angle_alpha   90.00
_cell.angle_beta   90.00
_cell.angle_gamma   90.00
#
_symmetry.space_group_name_H-M   'P 1'
#
loop_
_entity.id
_entity.type
_entity.pdbx_description
1 polymer ?
#
loop_
_entity_poly.entity_id
_entity_poly.type
_entity_poly.pdbx_seq_one_letter_code
_entity_poly.pdbx_strand_id
1 'polypeptide(L)' 'MGTSDTPGEYVPPVRCPQCGERQNRFTGRMGKEDQRFEKVDCMVCGRVFDDDEYQELLSQARASSPINQPE' A
#
# COMPACT_ATOMS: atom_id res chain seq x y z
N MET A 1 -28.33 -3.11 -16.98
CA MET A 1 -27.87 -3.34 -15.60
C MET A 1 -26.37 -3.56 -15.67
N GLY A 2 -25.56 -2.51 -15.50
CA GLY A 2 -24.10 -2.58 -15.49
C GLY A 2 -23.63 -1.88 -14.22
N THR A 3 -23.54 -2.62 -13.13
CA THR A 3 -23.01 -2.11 -11.87
C THR A 3 -21.49 -2.21 -11.90
N SER A 4 -20.85 -1.08 -11.57
CA SER A 4 -19.56 -1.03 -10.88
C SER A 4 -18.31 -1.36 -11.72
N ASP A 5 -17.65 -0.33 -12.22
CA ASP A 5 -16.18 -0.27 -12.20
C ASP A 5 -15.79 1.18 -11.89
N THR A 6 -16.07 1.59 -10.66
CA THR A 6 -15.22 2.64 -10.07
C THR A 6 -13.88 1.94 -9.88
N PRO A 7 -12.79 2.35 -10.54
CA PRO A 7 -11.50 1.71 -10.35
C PRO A 7 -11.16 1.81 -8.86
N GLY A 8 -11.36 0.70 -8.15
CA GLY A 8 -10.90 0.56 -6.79
C GLY A 8 -9.39 0.76 -6.86
N GLU A 9 -8.92 1.85 -6.28
CA GLU A 9 -7.53 2.29 -6.36
C GLU A 9 -6.60 1.12 -6.00
N TYR A 10 -6.07 0.44 -7.03
CA TYR A 10 -5.24 -0.73 -6.84
C TYR A 10 -3.89 -0.24 -6.31
N VAL A 11 -3.66 -0.42 -5.02
CA VAL A 11 -2.37 -0.10 -4.39
C VAL A 11 -1.43 -1.28 -4.65
N PRO A 12 -0.39 -1.14 -5.49
CA PRO A 12 0.53 -2.23 -5.74
C PRO A 12 1.27 -2.61 -4.45
N PRO A 13 1.47 -3.92 -4.20
CA PRO A 13 2.16 -4.35 -3.00
C PRO A 13 3.65 -3.98 -3.05
N VAL A 14 4.18 -3.52 -1.92
CA VAL A 14 5.55 -3.02 -1.83
C VAL A 14 6.50 -4.11 -1.33
N ARG A 15 7.73 -4.11 -1.84
CA ARG A 15 8.74 -5.08 -1.41
C ARG A 15 9.23 -4.74 0.01
N CYS A 16 9.07 -5.68 0.94
CA CYS A 16 9.61 -5.56 2.28
C CYS A 16 11.15 -5.56 2.24
N PRO A 17 11.85 -4.58 2.84
CA PRO A 17 13.31 -4.56 2.85
C PRO A 17 13.92 -5.57 3.83
N GLN A 18 13.14 -6.10 4.78
CA GLN A 18 13.63 -7.09 5.75
C GLN A 18 13.59 -8.53 5.21
N CYS A 19 12.52 -8.92 4.51
CA CYS A 19 12.36 -10.30 4.03
C CYS A 19 12.19 -10.44 2.51
N GLY A 20 12.08 -9.33 1.76
CA GLY A 20 11.95 -9.32 0.30
C GLY A 20 10.54 -9.60 -0.25
N GLU A 21 9.59 -9.93 0.61
CA GLU A 21 8.22 -10.30 0.24
C GLU A 21 7.33 -9.09 -0.03
N ARG A 22 6.30 -9.26 -0.87
CA ARG A 22 5.33 -8.23 -1.28
C ARG A 22 3.94 -8.49 -0.69
N GLN A 23 3.90 -8.97 0.55
CA GLN A 23 2.66 -9.33 1.23
C GLN A 23 2.45 -8.33 2.37
N ASN A 24 1.83 -7.18 2.05
CA ASN A 24 1.61 -6.08 2.98
C ASN A 24 0.13 -6.02 3.39
N ARG A 25 -0.13 -5.55 4.61
CA ARG A 25 -1.48 -5.37 5.15
C ARG A 25 -1.61 -4.02 5.82
N PHE A 26 -2.71 -3.31 5.56
CA PHE A 26 -3.09 -2.12 6.30
C PHE A 26 -3.78 -2.55 7.60
N THR A 27 -3.33 -2.02 8.75
CA THR A 27 -3.78 -2.44 10.09
C THR A 27 -4.45 -1.35 10.90
N GLY A 28 -4.90 -0.25 10.29
CA GLY A 28 -5.59 0.79 11.03
C GLY A 28 -7.09 0.56 11.08
N ARG A 29 -7.68 0.97 12.20
CA ARG A 29 -9.10 1.32 12.20
C ARG A 29 -9.19 2.78 11.80
N MET A 30 -10.07 3.08 10.83
CA MET A 30 -10.64 4.40 10.60
C MET A 30 -11.31 4.92 11.89
N GLY A 31 -10.50 5.46 12.81
CA GLY A 31 -10.95 6.16 14.01
C GLY A 31 -11.20 7.62 13.65
N LYS A 32 -12.45 8.04 13.68
CA LYS A 32 -12.85 9.46 13.61
C LYS A 32 -12.22 10.16 14.82
N GLU A 33 -11.05 10.79 14.66
CA GLU A 33 -10.55 11.96 15.43
C GLU A 33 -9.02 12.09 15.40
N ASP A 34 -8.26 11.00 15.20
CA ASP A 34 -6.79 11.06 15.03
C ASP A 34 -6.41 10.38 13.71
N GLN A 35 -6.42 11.18 12.64
CA GLN A 35 -6.18 10.78 11.26
C GLN A 35 -4.69 10.49 10.98
N ARG A 36 -4.06 9.62 11.78
CA ARG A 36 -2.75 9.04 11.44
C ARG A 36 -2.98 7.68 10.80
N PHE A 37 -2.54 7.61 9.56
CA PHE A 37 -2.79 6.53 8.62
C PHE A 37 -2.54 5.14 9.20
N GLU A 38 -3.34 4.22 8.69
CA GLU A 38 -3.30 2.80 8.97
C GLU A 38 -1.89 2.26 8.79
N LYS A 39 -1.23 1.89 9.89
CA LYS A 39 0.09 1.26 9.85
C LYS A 39 0.08 0.11 8.85
N VAL A 40 1.08 0.06 7.98
CA VAL A 40 1.25 -1.07 7.07
C VAL A 40 2.21 -2.05 7.71
N ASP A 41 1.91 -3.34 7.67
CA ASP A 41 2.84 -4.38 8.11
C ASP A 41 3.10 -5.42 7.01
N CYS A 42 4.25 -6.07 7.07
CA CYS A 42 4.57 -7.23 6.26
C CYS A 42 4.01 -8.49 6.93
N MET A 43 3.08 -9.16 6.25
CA MET A 43 2.43 -10.38 6.77
C MET A 43 3.39 -11.57 6.91
N VAL A 44 4.59 -11.51 6.32
CA VAL A 44 5.57 -12.61 6.37
C VAL A 44 6.49 -12.49 7.56
N CYS A 45 7.07 -11.30 7.79
CA CYS A 45 8.05 -11.10 8.86
C CYS A 45 7.55 -10.22 10.00
N GLY A 46 6.34 -9.67 9.90
CA GLY A 46 5.72 -8.80 10.90
C GLY A 46 6.32 -7.39 10.96
N ARG A 47 7.16 -6.99 10.01
CA ARG A 47 7.76 -5.65 9.99
C ARG A 47 6.68 -4.60 9.73
N VAL A 48 6.56 -3.65 10.64
CA VAL A 48 5.69 -2.48 10.49
C VAL A 48 6.48 -1.40 9.74
N PHE A 49 5.85 -0.84 8.71
CA PHE A 49 6.36 0.29 7.95
C PHE A 49 5.83 1.59 8.56
N ASP A 50 6.69 2.60 8.65
CA ASP A 50 6.26 3.98 8.87
C ASP A 50 5.60 4.53 7.59
N ASP A 51 4.81 5.59 7.71
CA ASP A 51 4.05 6.16 6.58
C ASP A 51 4.99 6.62 5.45
N ASP A 52 6.00 7.45 5.77
CA ASP A 52 7.00 7.91 4.81
C ASP A 52 7.73 6.74 4.13
N GLU A 53 8.18 5.75 4.91
CA GLU A 53 8.88 4.58 4.37
C GLU A 53 7.97 3.78 3.41
N TYR A 54 6.71 3.60 3.77
CA TYR A 54 5.73 2.92 2.92
C TYR A 54 5.46 3.70 1.63
N GLN A 55 5.32 5.03 1.69
CA GLN A 55 5.09 5.88 0.53
C GLN A 55 6.29 5.85 -0.44
N GLU A 56 7.52 5.87 0.06
CA GLU A 56 8.72 5.75 -0.78
C GLU A 56 8.78 4.41 -1.50
N LEU A 57 8.49 3.31 -0.79
CA LEU A 57 8.44 1.97 -1.38
C LEU A 57 7.28 1.83 -2.38
N LEU A 58 6.15 2.47 -2.11
CA LEU A 58 4.99 2.48 -3.00
C LEU A 58 5.26 3.26 -4.28
N SER A 59 5.93 4.41 -4.18
CA SER A 59 6.38 5.20 -5.33
C SER A 59 7.28 4.39 -6.25
N GLN A 60 8.25 3.65 -5.68
CA GLN A 60 9.13 2.76 -6.44
C GLN A 60 8.36 1.59 -7.08
N ALA A 61 7.40 0.99 -6.37
CA ALA A 61 6.56 -0.08 -6.90
C ALA A 61 5.70 0.40 -8.07
N ARG A 62 5.13 1.61 -7.96
CA ARG A 62 4.38 2.28 -9.04
C ARG A 62 5.26 2.59 -10.24
N ALA A 63 6.46 3.13 -10.03
CA ALA A 63 7.41 3.40 -11.11
C ALA A 63 7.88 2.13 -11.84
N SER A 64 7.90 1.00 -11.14
CA SER A 64 8.30 -0.30 -11.70
C SER A 64 7.17 -1.05 -12.41
N SER A 65 5.91 -0.62 -12.26
CA SER A 65 4.75 -1.19 -12.93
C SER A 65 4.35 -0.29 -14.12
N PRO A 66 4.42 -0.75 -15.37
CA PRO A 66 4.11 0.05 -16.56
C PRO A 66 2.61 0.34 -16.76
N ILE A 67 1.80 0.35 -15.70
CA ILE A 67 0.36 0.63 -15.77
C ILE A 67 0.08 1.85 -14.89
N ASN A 68 -0.23 2.98 -15.53
CA ASN A 68 -0.51 4.34 -15.00
C ASN A 68 0.64 5.35 -15.07
N GLN A 69 1.03 5.72 -16.29
CA GLN A 69 1.17 7.15 -16.60
C GLN A 69 -0.23 7.67 -16.97
N PRO A 70 -0.76 8.74 -16.35
CA PRO A 70 -1.89 9.46 -16.93
C PRO A 70 -1.40 10.21 -18.19
N GLU A 71 -2.18 10.10 -19.26
CA GLU A 71 -2.01 10.83 -20.53
C GLU A 71 -2.20 12.35 -20.36
#